data_AF-A0A519Y160-F1
#
_entry.id   AF-A0A519Y160-F1
#
_cell.length_a   1.000
_cell.length_b   1.000
_cell.length_c   1.000
_cell.angle_alpha   90.00
_cell.angle_beta   90.00
_cell.angle_gamma   90.00
#
_symmetry.space_group_name_H-M   'P 1'
#
loop_
_entity.id
_entity.type
_entity.pdbx_description
1 polymer ?
#
loop_
_entity_poly.entity_id
_entity_poly.type
_entity_poly.pdbx_seq_one_letter_code
_entity_poly.pdbx_strand_id
1 'polypeptide(L)'
;MSASRRMEAVKGAVLNLLTEAYQQRDTVAVIAFRGVEARVLLPPTRSVAVAEEALRTLPTGGRTPLPHALQLAAQLLARAEYPADLQPLLVLLSDGKANVPLAGGGDAGQQTQQLAAQLRTQHIPTLVLDTDTSYLRLGKAAELATALGAQYLPLDELSAASLTNAILTVSSQVLARV
;
A
#
# COMPACT_ATOMS: atom_id res chain seq x y z
N MET A 1 19.89 -3.72 -11.97
CA MET A 1 19.58 -4.09 -10.56
C MET A 1 18.36 -4.99 -10.54
N SER A 2 18.45 -6.17 -9.92
CA SER A 2 17.36 -7.16 -9.88
C SER A 2 16.15 -6.64 -9.09
N ALA A 3 14.93 -6.97 -9.52
CA ALA A 3 13.68 -6.71 -8.82
C ALA A 3 13.70 -7.17 -7.34
N SER A 4 14.48 -8.22 -7.01
CA SER A 4 14.65 -8.72 -5.65
C SER A 4 15.27 -7.70 -4.69
N ARG A 5 16.32 -6.97 -5.09
CA ARG A 5 16.97 -5.97 -4.20
C ARG A 5 16.08 -4.78 -3.89
N ARG A 6 15.21 -4.39 -4.83
CA ARG A 6 14.24 -3.30 -4.62
C ARG A 6 13.15 -3.71 -3.66
N MET A 7 12.67 -4.94 -3.80
CA MET A 7 11.69 -5.49 -2.88
C MET A 7 12.27 -5.67 -1.46
N GLU A 8 13.55 -6.01 -1.34
CA GLU A 8 14.26 -5.96 -0.05
C GLU A 8 14.32 -4.53 0.53
N ALA A 9 14.64 -3.52 -0.30
CA ALA A 9 14.65 -2.12 0.15
C ALA A 9 13.25 -1.64 0.60
N VAL A 10 12.21 -2.03 -0.14
CA VAL A 10 10.81 -1.79 0.20
C VAL A 10 10.45 -2.45 1.54
N LYS A 11 10.75 -3.76 1.70
CA LYS A 11 10.50 -4.47 2.96
C LYS A 11 11.23 -3.80 4.11
N GLY A 12 12.48 -3.38 3.91
CA GLY A 12 13.26 -2.65 4.90
C GLY A 12 12.65 -1.30 5.29
N ALA A 13 12.13 -0.53 4.34
CA ALA A 13 11.47 0.74 4.65
C ALA A 13 10.13 0.54 5.38
N VAL A 14 9.34 -0.48 5.01
CA VAL A 14 8.11 -0.82 5.74
C VAL A 14 8.43 -1.30 7.16
N LEU A 15 9.51 -2.07 7.35
CA LEU A 15 10.00 -2.47 8.69
C LEU A 15 10.42 -1.25 9.54
N ASN A 16 11.14 -0.30 8.95
CA ASN A 16 11.52 0.93 9.65
C ASN A 16 10.28 1.74 10.04
N LEU A 17 9.33 1.89 9.12
CA LEU A 17 8.06 2.55 9.40
C LEU A 17 7.29 1.83 10.52
N LEU A 18 7.22 0.50 10.50
CA LEU A 18 6.61 -0.28 11.58
C LEU A 18 7.29 -0.04 12.93
N THR A 19 8.61 0.06 12.91
CA THR A 19 9.42 0.30 14.11
C THR A 19 9.15 1.71 14.67
N GLU A 20 9.01 2.71 13.80
CA GLU A 20 8.69 4.08 14.19
C GLU A 20 7.23 4.23 14.64
N ALA A 21 6.29 3.66 13.89
CA ALA A 21 4.87 3.56 14.25
C ALA A 21 4.69 2.93 15.64
N TYR A 22 5.49 1.91 15.97
CA TYR A 22 5.47 1.30 17.31
C TYR A 22 5.89 2.27 18.42
N GLN A 23 6.91 3.09 18.19
CA GLN A 23 7.32 4.11 19.16
C GLN A 23 6.20 5.12 19.42
N GLN A 24 5.39 5.41 18.40
CA GLN A 24 4.23 6.30 18.50
C GLN A 24 2.95 5.60 18.97
N ARG A 25 3.02 4.28 19.27
CA ARG A 25 1.88 3.41 19.65
C ARG A 25 0.81 3.26 18.55
N ASP A 26 1.22 3.46 17.31
CA ASP A 26 0.38 3.22 16.15
C ASP A 26 0.17 1.74 15.90
N THR A 27 -0.88 1.43 15.15
CA THR A 27 -1.26 0.06 14.79
C THR A 27 -1.07 -0.11 13.30
N VAL A 28 -0.52 -1.24 12.87
CA VAL A 28 -0.25 -1.50 11.45
C VAL A 28 -0.90 -2.79 10.98
N ALA A 29 -1.45 -2.74 9.77
CA ALA A 29 -1.99 -3.88 9.04
C ALA A 29 -1.27 -4.01 7.69
N VAL A 30 -1.17 -5.24 7.18
CA VAL A 30 -0.52 -5.53 5.90
C VAL A 30 -1.45 -6.39 5.05
N ILE A 31 -1.79 -5.89 3.87
CA ILE A 31 -2.46 -6.65 2.82
C ILE A 31 -1.39 -7.03 1.79
N ALA A 32 -1.31 -8.31 1.46
CA ALA A 32 -0.52 -8.78 0.33
C ALA A 32 -1.44 -9.30 -0.76
N PHE A 33 -1.07 -9.00 -2.00
CA PHE A 33 -1.83 -9.43 -3.15
C PHE A 33 -0.88 -10.02 -4.19
N ARG A 34 -1.21 -11.22 -4.67
CA ARG A 34 -0.46 -11.93 -5.71
C ARG A 34 -1.34 -12.99 -6.34
N GLY A 35 -0.98 -13.40 -7.54
CA GLY A 35 -1.74 -14.47 -8.20
C GLY A 35 -3.18 -14.01 -8.40
N VAL A 36 -4.15 -14.74 -7.87
CA VAL A 36 -5.56 -14.46 -8.14
C VAL A 36 -6.28 -13.66 -7.04
N GLU A 37 -5.61 -13.36 -5.92
CA GLU A 37 -6.28 -12.73 -4.77
C GLU A 37 -5.38 -11.83 -3.91
N ALA A 38 -6.04 -11.03 -3.06
CA ALA A 38 -5.46 -10.28 -1.96
C ALA A 38 -5.85 -10.93 -0.64
N ARG A 39 -4.96 -10.84 0.36
CA ARG A 39 -5.20 -11.35 1.71
C ARG A 39 -4.57 -10.45 2.75
N VAL A 40 -5.20 -10.36 3.91
CA VAL A 40 -4.61 -9.73 5.11
C VAL A 40 -3.52 -10.68 5.61
N LEU A 41 -2.25 -10.31 5.45
CA LEU A 41 -1.13 -11.05 6.03
C LEU A 41 -0.93 -10.69 7.49
N LEU A 42 -1.20 -9.44 7.84
CA LEU A 42 -1.08 -8.93 9.18
C LEU A 42 -2.36 -8.13 9.50
N PRO A 43 -3.23 -8.61 10.41
CA PRO A 43 -4.31 -7.78 10.92
C PRO A 43 -3.71 -6.60 11.71
N PRO A 44 -4.49 -5.53 11.96
CA PRO A 44 -4.03 -4.39 12.76
C PRO A 44 -3.39 -4.87 14.06
N THR A 45 -2.10 -4.62 14.22
CA THR A 45 -1.33 -5.02 15.39
C THR A 45 -0.34 -3.94 15.79
N ARG A 46 -0.01 -3.92 17.08
CA ARG A 46 1.12 -3.16 17.62
C ARG A 46 2.38 -4.02 17.74
N SER A 47 2.33 -5.31 17.41
CA SER A 47 3.50 -6.17 17.56
C SER A 47 4.46 -6.00 16.37
N VAL A 48 5.60 -5.37 16.62
CA VAL A 48 6.69 -5.25 15.65
C VAL A 48 7.15 -6.64 15.20
N ALA A 49 7.38 -7.56 16.14
CA ALA A 49 7.87 -8.91 15.84
C ALA A 49 6.95 -9.69 14.87
N VAL A 50 5.62 -9.61 15.07
CA VAL A 50 4.66 -10.27 14.18
C VAL A 50 4.64 -9.59 12.80
N ALA A 51 4.75 -8.25 12.79
CA ALA A 51 4.84 -7.49 11.55
C ALA A 51 6.12 -7.82 10.75
N GLU A 52 7.27 -7.95 11.44
CA GLU A 52 8.52 -8.30 10.78
C GLU A 52 8.43 -9.67 10.11
N GLU A 53 7.91 -10.66 10.81
CA GLU A 53 7.80 -12.01 10.29
C GLU A 53 6.86 -12.08 9.08
N ALA A 54 5.74 -11.35 9.13
CA ALA A 54 4.83 -11.23 7.99
C ALA A 54 5.50 -10.56 6.77
N LEU A 55 6.36 -9.55 6.98
CA LEU A 55 7.08 -8.89 5.90
C LEU A 55 8.23 -9.72 5.32
N ARG A 56 8.93 -10.49 6.15
CA ARG A 56 9.96 -11.44 5.67
C ARG A 56 9.34 -12.46 4.72
N THR A 57 8.19 -13.01 5.10
CA THR A 57 7.45 -14.02 4.34
C THR A 57 6.59 -13.45 3.20
N LEU A 58 6.57 -12.13 3.00
CA LEU A 58 5.83 -11.49 1.89
C LEU A 58 6.22 -12.13 0.55
N PRO A 59 5.28 -12.78 -0.13
CA PRO A 59 5.55 -13.41 -1.40
C PRO A 59 5.65 -12.34 -2.50
N THR A 60 6.65 -12.49 -3.39
CA THR A 60 6.94 -11.52 -4.44
C THR A 60 6.63 -12.11 -5.82
N GLY A 61 6.00 -11.32 -6.68
CA GLY A 61 5.75 -11.68 -8.09
C GLY A 61 4.48 -12.50 -8.34
N GLY A 62 4.22 -12.73 -9.63
CA GLY A 62 2.97 -13.31 -10.13
C GLY A 62 2.09 -12.24 -10.74
N ARG A 63 0.77 -12.42 -10.60
CA ARG A 63 -0.26 -11.48 -11.07
C ARG A 63 -0.58 -10.44 -9.99
N THR A 64 -1.30 -9.38 -10.38
CA THR A 64 -1.57 -8.18 -9.59
C THR A 64 -3.09 -7.99 -9.43
N PRO A 65 -3.73 -8.63 -8.43
CA PRO A 65 -5.17 -8.52 -8.16
C PRO A 65 -5.51 -7.24 -7.38
N LEU A 66 -5.17 -6.08 -7.96
CA LEU A 66 -5.42 -4.75 -7.39
C LEU A 66 -6.89 -4.48 -7.01
N PRO A 67 -7.90 -4.87 -7.83
CA PRO A 67 -9.29 -4.70 -7.43
C PRO A 67 -9.60 -5.36 -6.08
N HIS A 68 -9.17 -6.61 -5.91
CA HIS A 68 -9.39 -7.34 -4.65
C HIS A 68 -8.62 -6.68 -3.49
N ALA A 69 -7.40 -6.22 -3.73
CA ALA A 69 -6.61 -5.52 -2.71
C ALA A 69 -7.27 -4.23 -2.21
N LEU A 70 -7.82 -3.42 -3.13
CA LEU A 70 -8.52 -2.18 -2.78
C LEU A 70 -9.84 -2.47 -2.03
N GLN A 71 -10.57 -3.51 -2.41
CA GLN A 71 -11.76 -3.94 -1.65
C GLN A 71 -11.38 -4.35 -0.22
N LEU A 72 -10.33 -5.14 -0.06
CA LEU A 72 -9.86 -5.59 1.25
C LEU A 72 -9.37 -4.41 2.10
N ALA A 73 -8.70 -3.43 1.49
CA ALA A 73 -8.29 -2.20 2.17
C ALA A 73 -9.50 -1.41 2.66
N ALA A 74 -10.50 -1.18 1.80
CA ALA A 74 -11.73 -0.48 2.18
C ALA A 74 -12.47 -1.19 3.33
N GLN A 75 -12.56 -2.53 3.29
CA GLN A 75 -13.17 -3.32 4.35
C GLN A 75 -12.41 -3.20 5.67
N LEU A 76 -11.07 -3.25 5.61
CA LEU A 76 -10.23 -3.16 6.79
C LEU A 76 -10.32 -1.77 7.44
N LEU A 77 -10.45 -0.71 6.64
CA LEU A 77 -10.58 0.68 7.08
C LEU A 77 -11.98 1.01 7.64
N ALA A 78 -13.03 0.34 7.16
CA ALA A 78 -14.41 0.57 7.59
C ALA A 78 -14.82 -0.17 8.89
N ARG A 79 -13.85 -0.73 9.62
CA ARG A 79 -14.09 -1.52 10.84
C ARG A 79 -14.61 -0.65 11.99
N ALA A 80 -15.79 -0.98 12.49
CA ALA A 80 -16.48 -0.21 13.53
C ALA A 80 -15.80 -0.30 14.90
N GLU A 81 -14.96 -1.31 15.12
CA GLU A 81 -14.19 -1.48 16.36
C GLU A 81 -13.01 -0.50 16.50
N TYR A 82 -12.69 0.25 15.44
CA TYR A 82 -11.62 1.25 15.52
C TYR A 82 -12.05 2.49 16.29
N PRO A 83 -11.13 3.13 17.04
CA PRO A 83 -11.39 4.40 17.69
C PRO A 83 -11.86 5.47 16.69
N ALA A 84 -12.81 6.31 17.10
CA ALA A 84 -13.34 7.38 16.25
C ALA A 84 -12.29 8.44 15.87
N ASP A 85 -11.23 8.56 16.67
CA ASP A 85 -10.08 9.44 16.48
C ASP A 85 -8.91 8.78 15.72
N LEU A 86 -9.08 7.53 15.26
CA LEU A 86 -8.08 6.87 14.43
C LEU A 86 -7.87 7.65 13.13
N GLN A 87 -6.62 7.99 12.85
CA GLN A 87 -6.22 8.64 11.60
C GLN A 87 -5.45 7.63 10.73
N PRO A 88 -6.12 6.90 9.82
CA PRO A 88 -5.44 5.92 8.99
C PRO A 88 -4.60 6.59 7.90
N LEU A 89 -3.48 5.96 7.57
CA LEU A 89 -2.67 6.22 6.38
C LEU A 89 -2.66 4.98 5.51
N LEU A 90 -3.07 5.12 4.25
CA LEU A 90 -2.98 4.03 3.27
C LEU A 90 -1.68 4.16 2.46
N VAL A 91 -0.83 3.13 2.50
CA VAL A 91 0.36 3.06 1.66
C VAL A 91 0.21 1.89 0.69
N LEU A 92 0.21 2.19 -0.61
CA LEU A 92 0.08 1.20 -1.68
C LEU A 92 1.40 1.07 -2.45
N LEU A 93 1.95 -0.14 -2.48
CA LEU A 93 3.14 -0.48 -3.25
C LEU A 93 2.74 -1.33 -4.45
N SER A 94 2.81 -0.78 -5.65
CA SER A 94 2.40 -1.47 -6.88
C SER A 94 2.91 -0.76 -8.13
N ASP A 95 3.07 -1.49 -9.23
CA ASP A 95 3.28 -0.91 -10.58
C ASP A 95 1.96 -0.45 -11.23
N GLY A 96 0.83 -0.64 -10.55
CA GLY A 96 -0.51 -0.25 -11.01
C GLY A 96 -1.07 -1.16 -12.10
N LYS A 97 -0.34 -2.21 -12.54
CA LYS A 97 -0.71 -3.05 -13.68
C LYS A 97 -1.71 -4.14 -13.26
N ALA A 98 -2.91 -3.71 -12.88
CA ALA A 98 -4.01 -4.61 -12.53
C ALA A 98 -4.29 -5.60 -13.67
N ASN A 99 -4.22 -6.89 -13.39
CA ASN A 99 -4.41 -7.93 -14.40
C ASN A 99 -5.26 -9.11 -13.91
N VAL A 100 -5.86 -9.01 -12.73
CA VAL A 100 -6.82 -10.00 -12.22
C VAL A 100 -8.08 -9.24 -11.82
N PRO A 101 -9.22 -9.53 -12.48
CA PRO A 101 -10.48 -8.91 -12.11
C PRO A 101 -11.06 -9.56 -10.85
N LEU A 102 -12.08 -8.92 -10.29
CA LEU A 102 -12.90 -9.52 -9.23
C LEU A 102 -13.64 -10.77 -9.71
N ALA A 103 -14.19 -11.53 -8.74
CA ALA A 103 -15.14 -12.59 -9.03
C ALA A 103 -16.30 -12.03 -9.88
N GLY A 104 -16.62 -12.72 -10.98
CA GLY A 104 -17.54 -12.23 -12.02
C GLY A 104 -16.85 -11.72 -13.28
N GLY A 105 -15.52 -11.60 -13.29
CA GLY A 105 -14.75 -11.21 -14.47
C GLY A 105 -14.77 -9.70 -14.74
N GLY A 106 -14.53 -9.31 -15.99
CA GLY A 106 -14.47 -7.91 -16.43
C GLY A 106 -13.05 -7.36 -16.55
N ASP A 107 -12.94 -6.05 -16.71
CA ASP A 107 -11.65 -5.36 -16.87
C ASP A 107 -11.07 -4.96 -15.51
N ALA A 108 -9.92 -5.56 -15.17
CA ALA A 108 -9.24 -5.33 -13.89
C ALA A 108 -8.79 -3.87 -13.72
N GLY A 109 -8.40 -3.19 -14.81
CA GLY A 109 -7.98 -1.80 -14.77
C GLY A 109 -9.14 -0.87 -14.42
N GLN A 110 -10.27 -1.00 -15.11
CA GLN A 110 -11.49 -0.24 -14.84
C GLN A 110 -12.01 -0.48 -13.42
N GLN A 111 -12.05 -1.74 -12.98
CA GLN A 111 -12.43 -2.07 -11.60
C GLN A 111 -11.51 -1.40 -10.57
N THR A 112 -10.20 -1.42 -10.82
CA THR A 112 -9.21 -0.74 -9.97
C THR A 112 -9.49 0.76 -9.87
N GLN A 113 -9.75 1.43 -11.00
CA GLN A 113 -10.05 2.86 -11.04
C GLN A 113 -11.36 3.21 -10.30
N GLN A 114 -12.40 2.40 -10.47
CA GLN A 114 -13.68 2.58 -9.77
C GLN A 114 -13.53 2.45 -8.25
N LEU A 115 -12.83 1.40 -7.79
CA LEU A 115 -12.60 1.17 -6.37
C LEU A 115 -11.69 2.24 -5.76
N ALA A 116 -10.67 2.68 -6.49
CA ALA A 116 -9.81 3.79 -6.09
C ALA A 116 -10.61 5.08 -5.88
N ALA A 117 -11.48 5.42 -6.83
CA ALA A 117 -12.35 6.59 -6.72
C ALA A 117 -13.32 6.49 -5.53
N GLN A 118 -13.83 5.29 -5.22
CA GLN A 118 -14.67 5.05 -4.04
C GLN A 118 -13.88 5.25 -2.75
N LEU A 119 -12.68 4.64 -2.64
CA LEU A 119 -11.79 4.81 -1.49
C LEU A 119 -11.43 6.26 -1.23
N ARG A 120 -11.20 7.05 -2.29
CA ARG A 120 -10.92 8.49 -2.18
C ARG A 120 -12.02 9.24 -1.42
N THR A 121 -13.29 8.82 -1.52
CA THR A 121 -14.40 9.49 -0.80
C THR A 121 -14.32 9.32 0.72
N GLN A 122 -13.49 8.40 1.21
CA GLN A 122 -13.20 8.24 2.64
C GLN A 122 -12.20 9.28 3.17
N HIS A 123 -11.61 10.10 2.29
CA HIS A 123 -10.64 11.16 2.64
C HIS A 123 -9.42 10.65 3.41
N ILE A 124 -9.05 9.39 3.19
CA ILE A 124 -7.90 8.75 3.83
C ILE A 124 -6.63 9.21 3.09
N PRO A 125 -5.68 9.84 3.79
CA PRO A 125 -4.38 10.15 3.23
C PRO A 125 -3.75 8.88 2.64
N THR A 126 -3.36 8.97 1.38
CA THR A 126 -2.87 7.82 0.62
C THR A 126 -1.54 8.14 -0.04
N LEU A 127 -0.61 7.20 -0.01
CA LEU A 127 0.65 7.24 -0.71
C LEU A 127 0.76 6.04 -1.65
N VAL A 128 1.02 6.29 -2.93
CA VAL A 128 1.32 5.27 -3.93
C VAL A 128 2.81 5.29 -4.23
N LEU A 129 3.45 4.15 -4.00
CA LEU A 129 4.84 3.88 -4.29
C LEU A 129 4.92 3.03 -5.56
N ASP A 130 5.35 3.65 -6.66
CA ASP A 130 5.44 2.99 -7.96
C ASP A 130 6.63 2.03 -8.02
N THR A 131 6.32 0.75 -8.15
CA THR A 131 7.32 -0.33 -8.28
C THR A 131 7.69 -0.63 -9.74
N ASP A 132 7.11 0.08 -10.72
CA ASP A 132 7.38 -0.15 -12.14
C ASP A 132 8.81 0.25 -12.52
N THR A 133 9.62 -0.76 -12.82
CA THR A 133 11.00 -0.57 -13.24
C THR A 133 11.20 -0.83 -14.74
N SER A 134 10.10 -0.89 -15.48
CA SER A 134 10.13 -1.11 -16.93
C SER A 134 10.77 0.09 -17.63
N TYR A 135 11.56 -0.17 -18.68
CA TYR A 135 12.16 0.89 -19.49
C TYR A 135 11.09 1.83 -20.08
N LEU A 136 9.95 1.25 -20.50
CA LEU A 136 8.77 2.00 -20.88
C LEU A 136 7.75 1.92 -19.74
N ARG A 137 7.48 3.04 -19.08
CA ARG A 137 6.43 3.12 -18.06
C ARG A 137 5.10 3.41 -18.71
N LEU A 138 4.10 2.59 -18.39
CA LEU A 138 2.73 2.77 -18.87
C LEU A 138 1.93 3.76 -18.02
N GLY A 139 2.52 4.32 -16.96
CA GLY A 139 1.87 5.32 -16.09
C GLY A 139 0.75 4.79 -15.21
N LYS A 140 0.57 3.46 -15.11
CA LYS A 140 -0.58 2.87 -14.40
C LYS A 140 -0.60 3.15 -12.90
N ALA A 141 0.56 3.13 -12.24
CA ALA A 141 0.64 3.55 -10.84
C ALA A 141 0.28 5.03 -10.64
N ALA A 142 0.67 5.91 -11.56
CA ALA A 142 0.33 7.35 -11.50
C ALA A 142 -1.16 7.61 -11.77
N GLU A 143 -1.75 6.91 -12.74
CA GLU A 143 -3.21 6.92 -12.98
C GLU A 143 -3.95 6.48 -11.71
N LEU A 144 -3.50 5.38 -11.08
CA LEU A 144 -4.09 4.87 -9.84
C LEU A 144 -3.96 5.87 -8.68
N ALA A 145 -2.78 6.47 -8.50
CA ALA A 145 -2.57 7.51 -7.50
C ALA A 145 -3.54 8.69 -7.68
N THR A 146 -3.74 9.12 -8.93
CA THR A 146 -4.70 10.19 -9.27
C THR A 146 -6.13 9.81 -8.87
N ALA A 147 -6.57 8.59 -9.15
CA ALA A 147 -7.91 8.13 -8.77
C ALA A 147 -8.09 8.03 -7.25
N LEU A 148 -7.05 7.60 -6.53
CA LEU A 148 -7.03 7.58 -5.06
C LEU A 148 -6.95 8.98 -4.44
N GLY A 149 -6.57 10.00 -5.20
CA GLY A 149 -6.18 11.31 -4.63
C GLY A 149 -4.90 11.21 -3.79
N ALA A 150 -4.03 10.27 -4.12
CA ALA A 150 -2.83 9.93 -3.37
C ALA A 150 -1.62 10.76 -3.80
N GLN A 151 -0.65 10.89 -2.89
CA GLN A 151 0.70 11.26 -3.28
C GLN A 151 1.33 10.11 -4.09
N TYR A 152 2.14 10.44 -5.09
CA TYR A 152 2.78 9.47 -5.97
C TYR A 152 4.30 9.60 -5.88
N LEU A 153 5.00 8.47 -5.70
CA LEU A 153 6.45 8.43 -5.64
C LEU A 153 7.01 7.20 -6.38
N PRO A 154 7.91 7.38 -7.36
CA PRO A 154 8.59 6.28 -8.03
C PRO A 154 9.74 5.70 -7.19
N LEU A 155 9.81 4.37 -7.08
CA LEU A 155 10.79 3.71 -6.20
C LEU A 155 12.22 3.63 -6.77
N ASP A 156 12.40 3.76 -8.07
CA ASP A 156 13.74 3.76 -8.66
C ASP A 156 14.56 5.00 -8.29
N GLU A 157 13.89 6.05 -7.81
CA GLU A 157 14.52 7.27 -7.27
C GLU A 157 14.79 7.19 -5.76
N LEU A 158 14.35 6.12 -5.07
CA LEU A 158 14.32 6.08 -3.62
C LEU A 158 15.28 5.04 -3.01
N SER A 159 16.18 5.52 -2.13
CA SER A 159 16.86 4.67 -1.16
C SER A 159 15.90 4.24 -0.04
N ALA A 160 16.22 3.18 0.71
CA ALA A 160 15.39 2.75 1.86
C ALA A 160 15.19 3.86 2.91
N ALA A 161 16.21 4.69 3.13
CA ALA A 161 16.12 5.85 4.03
C ALA A 161 15.20 6.93 3.46
N SER A 162 15.30 7.22 2.16
CA SER A 162 14.42 8.17 1.46
C SER A 162 12.96 7.72 1.48
N LEU A 163 12.72 6.41 1.36
CA LEU A 163 11.39 5.82 1.42
C LEU A 163 10.77 5.96 2.80
N THR A 164 11.54 5.68 3.86
CA THR A 164 11.10 5.87 5.25
C THR A 164 10.71 7.33 5.50
N ASN A 165 11.57 8.28 5.11
CA ASN A 165 11.30 9.72 5.22
C ASN A 165 10.07 10.17 4.44
N ALA A 166 9.86 9.64 3.24
CA ALA A 166 8.68 9.98 2.44
C ALA A 166 7.40 9.58 3.17
N ILE A 167 7.35 8.36 3.71
CA ILE A 167 6.15 7.92 4.42
C ILE A 167 5.96 8.70 5.73
N LEU A 168 7.03 8.97 6.48
CA LEU A 168 6.98 9.82 7.67
C LEU A 168 6.51 11.24 7.38
N THR A 169 6.92 11.80 6.24
CA THR A 169 6.49 13.13 5.81
C THR A 169 4.99 13.13 5.56
N VAL A 170 4.47 12.10 4.86
CA VAL A 170 3.02 11.96 4.67
C VAL A 170 2.32 11.81 6.01
N SER A 171 2.80 10.92 6.88
CA SER A 171 2.22 10.69 8.22
C SER A 171 2.20 11.96 9.07
N SER A 172 3.28 12.76 9.04
CA SER A 172 3.36 14.03 9.74
C SER A 172 2.42 15.08 9.16
N GLN A 173 2.23 15.10 7.83
CA GLN A 173 1.25 15.97 7.17
C GLN A 173 -0.19 15.57 7.51
N VAL A 174 -0.46 14.29 7.76
CA VAL A 174 -1.76 13.83 8.27
C VAL A 174 -1.98 14.40 9.67
N LEU A 175 -1.00 14.21 10.57
CA LEU A 175 -1.10 14.66 11.96
C LEU A 175 -1.15 16.19 12.11
N ALA A 176 -0.51 16.95 11.22
CA ALA A 176 -0.48 18.42 11.26
C ALA A 176 -1.74 19.11 10.69
N ARG A 177 -2.70 18.34 10.14
CA ARG A 177 -3.99 18.86 9.63
C ARG A 177 -5.12 18.85 10.67
N VAL A 178 -4.78 18.57 11.92
CA VAL A 178 -5.66 18.60 13.11
C VAL A 178 -5.24 19.76 14.01
#